data_AF-A0A538B7S9-F1
#
_entry.id   AF-A0A538B7S9-F1
#
_cell.length_a   1.000
_cell.length_b   1.000
_cell.length_c   1.000
_cell.angle_alpha   90.00
_cell.angle_beta   90.00
_cell.angle_gamma   90.00
#
_symmetry.space_group_name_H-M   'P 1'
#
loop_
_entity.id
_entity.type
_entity.pdbx_description
1 polymer ?
#
loop_
_entity_poly.entity_id
_entity_poly.type
_entity_poly.pdbx_seq_one_letter_code
_entity_poly.pdbx_strand_id
1 'polypeptide(L)'
;MERGPVSEGLRKRVIVTVSAGAVIGVVEVVLAISFAVLVFSGFLEDARPSGIGIFLVAASLTLAILAWRAGVRGVVGSVQDAAVPVLAIVASSAALHTFGGVDQAFLTVVAATMIVTLLTALTFLVLGTFRLGNLARFIPYPVVGGFLAGTGWLLMKGGIAVAASTDPQLGTIGQFVERFFLVRWLPAAAFGVVLLIATRLVKRALVIPVVLAIGLVSFAIGLLVTGTSIQEARDGLWLLGPFHAARLWQPWTYRALTSSGTDWSAVFHEVPGMATAVFVAVIGCLFNVGGTELLLHADLDSNRELRDVGLLNIVSGLFGGIPGYHALSLT
;
A
#
# COMPACT_ATOMS: atom_id res chain seq x y z
N MET A 1 4.70 0.26 50.43
CA MET A 1 5.03 0.76 49.07
C MET A 1 3.77 0.72 48.23
N GLU A 2 2.90 1.70 48.40
CA GLU A 2 1.64 1.81 47.65
C GLU A 2 1.94 2.30 46.23
N ARG A 3 1.73 1.44 45.23
CA ARG A 3 1.68 1.88 43.84
C ARG A 3 0.35 2.63 43.67
N GLY A 4 0.39 3.96 43.76
CA GLY A 4 -0.80 4.80 43.66
C GLY A 4 -1.55 4.65 42.31
N PRO A 5 -2.83 5.07 42.27
CA PRO A 5 -3.76 4.89 41.13
C PRO A 5 -3.27 5.50 39.81
N VAL A 6 -2.35 6.47 39.87
CA VAL A 6 -1.69 7.09 38.70
C VAL A 6 -0.83 6.07 37.93
N SER A 7 -0.16 5.14 38.64
CA SER A 7 0.72 4.13 38.02
C SER A 7 -0.06 3.06 37.25
N GLU A 8 -1.28 2.76 37.70
CA GLU A 8 -2.16 1.76 37.07
C GLU A 8 -2.82 2.31 35.80
N GLY A 9 -3.22 3.59 35.82
CA GLY A 9 -3.72 4.30 34.64
C GLY A 9 -2.68 4.44 33.53
N LEU A 10 -1.41 4.72 33.88
CA LEU A 10 -0.31 4.77 32.92
C LEU A 10 -0.03 3.39 32.30
N ARG A 11 0.04 2.34 33.13
CA ARG A 11 0.25 0.96 32.65
C ARG A 11 -0.84 0.51 31.68
N LYS A 12 -2.11 0.80 32.00
CA LYS A 12 -3.25 0.47 31.13
C LYS A 12 -3.16 1.20 29.78
N ARG A 13 -2.83 2.49 29.79
CA ARG A 13 -2.63 3.26 28.55
C ARG A 13 -1.50 2.70 27.70
N VAL A 14 -0.34 2.39 28.29
CA VAL A 14 0.80 1.80 27.57
C VAL A 14 0.41 0.47 26.92
N ILE A 15 -0.27 -0.43 27.65
CA ILE A 15 -0.71 -1.73 27.10
C ILE A 15 -1.64 -1.53 25.91
N VAL A 16 -2.63 -0.63 26.03
CA VAL A 16 -3.58 -0.35 24.94
C VAL A 16 -2.86 0.24 23.72
N THR A 17 -1.99 1.22 23.90
CA THR A 17 -1.25 1.87 22.80
C THR A 17 -0.31 0.89 22.10
N VAL A 18 0.44 0.07 22.84
CA VAL A 18 1.33 -0.95 22.26
C VAL A 18 0.53 -2.01 21.52
N SER A 19 -0.61 -2.45 22.07
CA SER A 19 -1.47 -3.43 21.41
C SER A 19 -2.07 -2.89 20.10
N ALA A 20 -2.56 -1.64 20.12
CA ALA A 20 -3.07 -0.97 18.93
C ALA A 20 -1.96 -0.78 17.88
N GLY A 21 -0.78 -0.33 18.29
CA GLY A 21 0.38 -0.19 17.42
C GLY A 21 0.83 -1.51 16.79
N ALA A 22 0.80 -2.61 17.55
CA ALA A 22 1.11 -3.94 17.03
C ALA A 22 0.08 -4.40 15.98
N VAL A 23 -1.21 -4.17 16.24
CA VAL A 23 -2.30 -4.48 15.29
C VAL A 23 -2.15 -3.67 14.01
N ILE A 24 -1.95 -2.35 14.13
CA ILE A 24 -1.73 -1.45 13.00
C ILE A 24 -0.51 -1.90 12.19
N GLY A 25 0.61 -2.22 12.86
CA GLY A 25 1.82 -2.69 12.22
C GLY A 25 1.62 -3.99 11.42
N VAL A 26 0.88 -4.96 11.96
CA VAL A 26 0.57 -6.20 11.23
C VAL A 26 -0.26 -5.93 9.98
N VAL A 27 -1.28 -5.08 10.08
CA VAL A 27 -2.11 -4.70 8.92
C VAL A 27 -1.25 -3.96 7.88
N GLU A 28 -0.40 -3.05 8.33
CA GLU A 28 0.48 -2.27 7.46
C GLU A 28 1.50 -3.14 6.71
N VAL A 29 2.06 -4.17 7.36
CA VAL A 29 2.95 -5.13 6.70
C VAL A 29 2.22 -5.84 5.56
N VAL A 30 0.98 -6.26 5.78
CA VAL A 30 0.17 -6.92 4.74
C VAL A 30 -0.13 -5.96 3.58
N LEU A 31 -0.48 -4.71 3.87
CA LEU A 31 -0.73 -3.69 2.84
C LEU A 31 0.53 -3.38 2.03
N ALA A 32 1.66 -3.12 2.69
CA ALA A 32 2.94 -2.83 2.04
C ALA A 32 3.39 -3.97 1.12
N ILE A 33 3.29 -5.22 1.57
CA ILE A 33 3.60 -6.40 0.74
C ILE A 33 2.62 -6.47 -0.44
N SER A 34 1.32 -6.31 -0.21
CA SER A 34 0.30 -6.40 -1.27
C SER A 34 0.51 -5.34 -2.35
N PHE A 35 0.81 -4.11 -1.96
CA PHE A 35 1.07 -3.02 -2.90
C PHE A 35 2.37 -3.21 -3.65
N ALA A 36 3.42 -3.70 -2.99
CA ALA A 36 4.68 -4.01 -3.65
C ALA A 36 4.52 -5.14 -4.67
N VAL A 37 3.76 -6.19 -4.34
CA VAL A 37 3.49 -7.30 -5.27
C VAL A 37 2.75 -6.80 -6.50
N LEU A 38 1.84 -5.82 -6.35
CA LEU A 38 1.11 -5.25 -7.47
C LEU A 38 2.01 -4.37 -8.36
N VAL A 39 2.83 -3.50 -7.75
CA VAL A 39 3.72 -2.56 -8.46
C VAL A 39 4.91 -3.28 -9.10
N PHE A 40 5.53 -4.23 -8.41
CA PHE A 40 6.68 -5.01 -8.87
C PHE A 40 6.24 -6.40 -9.38
N SER A 41 5.34 -6.39 -10.34
CA SER A 41 4.79 -7.58 -11.02
C SER A 41 5.41 -7.77 -12.42
N GLY A 42 5.08 -8.88 -13.09
CA GLY A 42 5.49 -9.12 -14.48
C GLY A 42 7.02 -9.18 -14.65
N PHE A 43 7.59 -8.34 -15.53
CA PHE A 43 9.04 -8.33 -15.78
C PHE A 43 9.91 -8.11 -14.52
N LEU A 44 9.33 -7.65 -13.40
CA LEU A 44 10.01 -7.36 -12.14
C LEU A 44 9.84 -8.44 -11.07
N GLU A 45 9.30 -9.64 -11.38
CA GLU A 45 9.06 -10.68 -10.36
C GLU A 45 10.33 -11.03 -9.56
N ASP A 46 11.47 -11.13 -10.24
CA ASP A 46 12.77 -11.46 -9.62
C ASP A 46 13.26 -10.34 -8.68
N ALA A 47 12.93 -9.09 -8.98
CA ALA A 47 13.30 -7.92 -8.17
C ALA A 47 12.25 -7.58 -7.09
N ARG A 48 11.09 -8.24 -7.09
CA ARG A 48 9.98 -8.04 -6.15
C ARG A 48 10.39 -8.04 -4.67
N PRO A 49 11.24 -8.94 -4.14
CA PRO A 49 11.64 -8.88 -2.72
C PRO A 49 12.32 -7.55 -2.34
N SER A 50 13.06 -6.92 -3.26
CA SER A 50 13.63 -5.60 -3.04
C SER A 50 12.56 -4.51 -3.00
N GLY A 51 11.57 -4.58 -3.91
CA GLY A 51 10.41 -3.70 -3.90
C GLY A 51 9.56 -3.82 -2.63
N ILE A 52 9.36 -5.04 -2.13
CA ILE A 52 8.70 -5.31 -0.85
C ILE A 52 9.43 -4.60 0.29
N GLY A 53 10.76 -4.69 0.35
CA GLY A 53 11.51 -4.02 1.41
C GLY A 53 11.49 -2.49 1.31
N ILE A 54 11.46 -1.92 0.10
CA ILE A 54 11.24 -0.48 -0.10
C ILE A 54 9.88 -0.06 0.49
N PHE A 55 8.81 -0.79 0.19
CA PHE A 55 7.47 -0.44 0.67
C PHE A 55 7.30 -0.69 2.17
N LEU A 56 7.96 -1.71 2.74
CA LEU A 56 8.00 -1.92 4.19
C LEU A 56 8.72 -0.79 4.92
N VAL A 57 9.80 -0.25 4.35
CA VAL A 57 10.47 0.94 4.88
C VAL A 57 9.56 2.17 4.76
N ALA A 58 8.91 2.37 3.61
CA ALA A 58 7.94 3.45 3.41
C ALA A 58 6.78 3.40 4.43
N ALA A 59 6.23 2.21 4.67
CA ALA A 59 5.22 1.96 5.70
C ALA A 59 5.71 2.30 7.11
N SER A 60 6.92 1.85 7.46
CA SER A 60 7.53 2.13 8.77
C SER A 60 7.74 3.63 8.97
N LEU A 61 8.22 4.34 7.94
CA LEU A 61 8.39 5.79 7.96
C LEU A 61 7.04 6.51 8.07
N THR A 62 6.03 6.05 7.33
CA THR A 62 4.65 6.57 7.40
C THR A 62 4.09 6.50 8.80
N LEU A 63 4.11 5.31 9.40
CA LEU A 63 3.64 5.10 10.76
C LEU A 63 4.42 5.93 11.77
N ALA A 64 5.75 5.95 11.70
CA ALA A 64 6.59 6.67 12.66
C ALA A 64 6.39 8.20 12.58
N ILE A 65 6.39 8.77 11.37
CA ILE A 65 6.29 10.21 11.17
C ILE A 65 4.89 10.70 11.51
N LEU A 66 3.82 9.99 11.12
CA LEU A 66 2.47 10.41 11.48
C LEU A 66 2.14 10.13 12.95
N ALA A 67 2.65 9.06 13.56
CA ALA A 67 2.54 8.89 15.01
C ALA A 67 3.18 10.08 15.76
N TRP A 68 4.34 10.57 15.30
CA TRP A 68 5.01 11.72 15.88
C TRP A 68 4.30 13.06 15.61
N ARG A 69 3.96 13.33 14.35
CA ARG A 69 3.36 14.61 13.92
C ARG A 69 1.89 14.72 14.29
N ALA A 70 1.14 13.64 14.15
CA ALA A 70 -0.32 13.62 14.14
C ALA A 70 -0.96 12.68 15.16
N GLY A 71 -0.20 11.79 15.80
CA GLY A 71 -0.73 10.83 16.77
C GLY A 71 -1.44 11.48 17.97
N VAL A 72 -1.02 12.68 18.41
CA VAL A 72 -1.72 13.43 19.48
C VAL A 72 -3.14 13.87 19.08
N ARG A 73 -3.43 13.94 17.78
CA ARG A 73 -4.76 14.22 17.22
C ARG A 73 -5.57 12.95 16.98
N GLY A 74 -5.04 11.77 17.33
CA GLY A 74 -5.69 10.49 17.04
C GLY A 74 -5.50 9.98 15.60
N VAL A 75 -4.71 10.67 14.78
CA VAL A 75 -4.48 10.29 13.38
C VAL A 75 -3.50 9.12 13.28
N VAL A 76 -3.87 8.10 12.51
CA VAL A 76 -2.99 7.01 12.10
C VAL A 76 -2.64 7.16 10.61
N GLY A 77 -1.38 6.94 10.28
CA GLY A 77 -0.88 6.91 8.90
C GLY A 77 -0.90 5.52 8.30
N SER A 78 -0.94 5.43 6.97
CA SER A 78 -0.69 4.19 6.23
C SER A 78 -0.17 4.52 4.83
N VAL A 79 0.55 3.60 4.20
CA VAL A 79 0.74 3.58 2.74
C VAL A 79 -0.61 3.39 2.06
N GLN A 80 -0.86 4.04 0.94
CA GLN A 80 -2.23 4.24 0.49
C GLN A 80 -2.55 3.49 -0.79
N ASP A 81 -3.68 2.79 -0.77
CA ASP A 81 -4.17 1.92 -1.84
C ASP A 81 -4.59 2.70 -3.09
N ALA A 82 -5.13 3.91 -2.95
CA ALA A 82 -5.73 4.65 -4.05
C ALA A 82 -4.78 4.84 -5.25
N ALA A 83 -3.52 5.17 -5.00
CA ALA A 83 -2.53 5.43 -6.04
C ALA A 83 -1.81 4.16 -6.55
N VAL A 84 -1.91 3.04 -5.83
CA VAL A 84 -1.14 1.81 -6.11
C VAL A 84 -1.46 1.25 -7.50
N PRO A 85 -2.72 1.12 -7.95
CA PRO A 85 -2.97 0.53 -9.24
C PRO A 85 -2.50 1.41 -10.40
N VAL A 86 -2.59 2.72 -10.26
CA VAL A 86 -2.03 3.67 -11.24
C VAL A 86 -0.51 3.56 -11.26
N LEU A 87 0.12 3.47 -10.09
CA LEU A 87 1.55 3.23 -9.97
C LEU A 87 1.98 1.89 -10.56
N ALA A 88 1.17 0.84 -10.45
CA ALA A 88 1.47 -0.45 -11.07
C ALA A 88 1.43 -0.39 -12.60
N ILE A 89 0.52 0.40 -13.18
CA ILE A 89 0.49 0.68 -14.62
C ILE A 89 1.76 1.44 -15.03
N VAL A 90 2.10 2.52 -14.31
CA VAL A 90 3.34 3.29 -14.54
C VAL A 90 4.58 2.39 -14.44
N ALA A 91 4.64 1.53 -13.41
CA ALA A 91 5.76 0.62 -13.22
C ALA A 91 5.88 -0.39 -14.37
N SER A 92 4.76 -1.00 -14.76
CA SER A 92 4.74 -1.96 -15.89
C SER A 92 5.15 -1.30 -17.20
N SER A 93 4.64 -0.10 -17.48
CA SER A 93 4.96 0.65 -18.69
C SER A 93 6.41 1.15 -18.70
N ALA A 94 6.90 1.71 -17.58
CA ALA A 94 8.30 2.11 -17.43
C ALA A 94 9.27 0.92 -17.60
N ALA A 95 8.93 -0.24 -17.03
CA ALA A 95 9.74 -1.46 -17.18
C ALA A 95 9.80 -1.92 -18.64
N LEU A 96 8.68 -1.86 -19.37
CA LEU A 96 8.62 -2.22 -20.80
C LEU A 96 9.38 -1.25 -21.71
N HIS A 97 9.37 0.04 -21.39
CA HIS A 97 10.10 1.06 -22.14
C HIS A 97 11.58 1.17 -21.78
N THR A 98 12.02 0.50 -20.71
CA THR A 98 13.43 0.47 -20.34
C THR A 98 14.21 -0.43 -21.29
N PHE A 99 15.22 0.12 -21.96
CA PHE A 99 16.17 -0.69 -22.71
C PHE A 99 17.19 -1.29 -21.73
N GLY A 100 17.08 -2.58 -21.42
CA GLY A 100 17.98 -3.18 -20.45
C GLY A 100 17.57 -4.52 -19.86
N GLY A 101 18.32 -4.95 -18.86
CA GLY A 101 17.98 -6.09 -18.01
C GLY A 101 17.02 -5.73 -16.87
N VAL A 102 16.56 -6.75 -16.14
CA VAL A 102 15.63 -6.61 -14.99
C VAL A 102 16.13 -5.60 -13.95
N ASP A 103 17.44 -5.56 -13.67
CA ASP A 103 18.03 -4.61 -12.73
C ASP A 103 17.84 -3.14 -13.16
N GLN A 104 17.97 -2.85 -14.46
CA GLN A 104 17.78 -1.48 -14.99
C GLN A 104 16.29 -1.11 -14.93
N ALA A 105 15.42 -2.01 -15.36
CA ALA A 105 13.97 -1.80 -15.27
C ALA A 105 13.51 -1.58 -13.82
N PHE A 106 14.06 -2.34 -12.87
CA PHE A 106 13.79 -2.15 -11.44
C PHE A 106 14.22 -0.76 -10.97
N LEU A 107 15.43 -0.31 -11.30
CA LEU A 107 15.91 1.03 -10.93
C LEU A 107 15.07 2.14 -11.59
N THR A 108 14.64 1.97 -12.84
CA THR A 108 13.71 2.88 -13.53
C THR A 108 12.38 2.98 -12.78
N VAL A 109 11.80 1.86 -12.36
CA VAL A 109 10.55 1.86 -11.59
C VAL A 109 10.73 2.47 -10.19
N VAL A 110 11.85 2.21 -9.52
CA VAL A 110 12.19 2.87 -8.25
C VAL A 110 12.32 4.38 -8.43
N ALA A 111 12.91 4.85 -9.54
CA ALA A 111 12.98 6.27 -9.85
C ALA A 111 11.59 6.88 -10.12
N ALA A 112 10.74 6.21 -10.90
CA ALA A 112 9.39 6.67 -11.19
C ALA A 112 8.53 6.76 -9.91
N THR A 113 8.58 5.74 -9.06
CA THR A 113 7.86 5.72 -7.76
C THR A 113 8.37 6.80 -6.82
N MET A 114 9.69 7.00 -6.72
CA MET A 114 10.29 8.14 -6.00
C MET A 114 9.73 9.47 -6.50
N ILE A 115 9.72 9.71 -7.81
CA ILE A 115 9.24 10.97 -8.40
C ILE A 115 7.76 11.19 -8.08
N VAL A 116 6.91 10.18 -8.23
CA VAL A 116 5.49 10.28 -7.87
C VAL A 116 5.33 10.66 -6.40
N THR A 117 6.08 10.02 -5.50
CA THR A 117 5.99 10.29 -4.06
C THR A 117 6.49 11.69 -3.72
N LEU A 118 7.59 12.15 -4.32
CA LEU A 118 8.10 13.51 -4.13
C LEU A 118 7.18 14.59 -4.74
N LEU A 119 6.60 14.34 -5.91
CA LEU A 119 5.62 15.24 -6.51
C LEU A 119 4.35 15.31 -5.67
N THR A 120 3.89 14.17 -5.16
CA THR A 120 2.76 14.11 -4.21
C THR A 120 3.08 14.91 -2.95
N ALA A 121 4.29 14.77 -2.41
CA ALA A 121 4.77 15.55 -1.27
C ALA A 121 4.73 17.06 -1.54
N LEU A 122 5.26 17.47 -2.69
CA LEU A 122 5.26 18.86 -3.12
C LEU A 122 3.83 19.39 -3.27
N THR A 123 2.93 18.64 -3.89
CA THR A 123 1.53 19.04 -4.04
C THR A 123 0.86 19.20 -2.68
N PHE A 124 1.06 18.27 -1.74
CA PHE A 124 0.54 18.42 -0.38
C PHE A 124 1.08 19.66 0.35
N LEU A 125 2.38 19.92 0.25
CA LEU A 125 2.99 21.11 0.84
C LEU A 125 2.45 22.39 0.22
N VAL A 126 2.28 22.44 -1.10
CA VAL A 126 1.68 23.58 -1.81
C VAL A 126 0.24 23.78 -1.32
N LEU A 127 -0.59 22.75 -1.36
CA LEU A 127 -1.98 22.85 -0.94
C LEU A 127 -2.10 23.29 0.53
N GLY A 128 -1.31 22.71 1.43
CA GLY A 128 -1.31 23.10 2.84
C GLY A 128 -0.72 24.49 3.08
N THR A 129 0.27 24.94 2.31
CA THR A 129 0.87 26.28 2.46
C THR A 129 -0.06 27.38 1.99
N PHE A 130 -0.69 27.20 0.83
CA PHE A 130 -1.65 28.14 0.25
C PHE A 130 -3.07 28.04 0.84
N ARG A 131 -3.26 27.24 1.90
CA ARG A 131 -4.52 27.06 2.62
C ARG A 131 -5.66 26.47 1.76
N LEU A 132 -5.30 25.58 0.85
CA LEU A 132 -6.20 24.91 -0.08
C LEU A 132 -6.70 23.54 0.43
N GLY A 133 -6.54 23.24 1.72
CA GLY A 133 -7.00 21.98 2.30
C GLY A 133 -8.51 21.75 2.28
N ASN A 134 -9.28 22.84 2.12
CA ASN A 134 -10.74 22.75 1.99
C ASN A 134 -11.21 22.43 0.56
N LEU A 135 -10.30 22.21 -0.39
CA LEU A 135 -10.65 21.86 -1.78
C LEU A 135 -11.49 20.58 -1.89
N ALA A 136 -11.34 19.65 -0.94
CA ALA A 136 -12.13 18.42 -0.87
C ALA A 136 -13.64 18.68 -0.98
N ARG A 137 -14.12 19.78 -0.39
CA ARG A 137 -15.54 20.16 -0.33
C ARG A 137 -16.11 20.60 -1.67
N PHE A 138 -15.26 20.92 -2.64
CA PHE A 138 -15.65 21.33 -3.99
C PHE A 138 -15.59 20.19 -5.01
N ILE A 139 -15.15 19.00 -4.62
CA ILE A 139 -15.10 17.86 -5.54
C ILE A 139 -16.54 17.37 -5.79
N PRO A 140 -17.03 17.36 -7.04
CA PRO A 140 -18.38 16.89 -7.33
C PRO A 140 -18.56 15.42 -6.95
N TYR A 141 -19.73 15.07 -6.39
CA TYR A 141 -20.08 13.69 -6.06
C TYR A 141 -19.85 12.69 -7.22
N PRO A 142 -20.13 13.00 -8.50
CA PRO A 142 -19.83 12.09 -9.60
C PRO A 142 -18.32 11.76 -9.74
N VAL A 143 -17.44 12.73 -9.48
CA VAL A 143 -15.98 12.52 -9.51
C VAL A 143 -15.56 11.59 -8.39
N VAL A 144 -16.11 11.77 -7.18
CA VAL A 144 -15.88 10.88 -6.03
C VAL A 144 -16.33 9.45 -6.35
N GLY A 145 -17.54 9.30 -6.90
CA GLY A 145 -18.09 8.00 -7.27
C GLY A 145 -17.26 7.29 -8.33
N GLY A 146 -16.86 8.00 -9.40
CA GLY A 146 -15.99 7.45 -10.44
C GLY A 146 -14.60 7.06 -9.93
N PHE A 147 -14.01 7.89 -9.06
CA PHE A 147 -12.73 7.59 -8.41
C PHE A 147 -12.79 6.31 -7.57
N LEU A 148 -13.76 6.21 -6.64
CA LEU A 148 -13.91 5.04 -5.77
C LEU A 148 -14.24 3.77 -6.54
N ALA A 149 -15.08 3.87 -7.59
CA ALA A 149 -15.39 2.74 -8.45
C ALA A 149 -14.16 2.30 -9.25
N GLY A 150 -13.39 3.26 -9.79
CA GLY A 150 -12.17 2.99 -10.55
C GLY A 150 -11.06 2.37 -9.72
N THR A 151 -10.75 2.92 -8.54
CA THR A 151 -9.75 2.34 -7.64
C THR A 151 -10.17 0.95 -7.17
N GLY A 152 -11.44 0.77 -6.79
CA GLY A 152 -11.98 -0.54 -6.43
C GLY A 152 -11.86 -1.58 -7.56
N TRP A 153 -12.19 -1.19 -8.80
CA TRP A 153 -12.03 -2.05 -9.97
C TRP A 153 -10.57 -2.44 -10.22
N LEU A 154 -9.66 -1.46 -10.18
CA LEU A 154 -8.24 -1.70 -10.42
C LEU A 154 -7.60 -2.55 -9.31
N LEU A 155 -7.97 -2.35 -8.04
CA LEU A 155 -7.54 -3.19 -6.92
C LEU A 155 -8.08 -4.62 -7.04
N MET A 156 -9.34 -4.79 -7.44
CA MET A 156 -9.91 -6.11 -7.68
C MET A 156 -9.19 -6.83 -8.82
N LYS A 157 -8.98 -6.14 -9.95
CA LYS A 157 -8.21 -6.67 -11.08
C LYS A 157 -6.79 -7.05 -10.67
N GLY A 158 -6.10 -6.17 -9.92
CA GLY A 158 -4.77 -6.43 -9.38
C GLY A 158 -4.72 -7.62 -8.43
N GLY A 159 -5.67 -7.73 -7.51
CA GLY A 159 -5.76 -8.86 -6.58
C GLY A 159 -5.99 -10.20 -7.29
N ILE A 160 -6.87 -10.23 -8.29
CA ILE A 160 -7.08 -11.41 -9.14
C ILE A 160 -5.80 -11.71 -9.92
N ALA A 161 -5.12 -10.70 -10.47
CA ALA A 161 -3.89 -10.88 -11.21
C ALA A 161 -2.78 -11.52 -10.36
N VAL A 162 -2.66 -11.08 -9.11
CA VAL A 162 -1.72 -11.66 -8.14
C VAL A 162 -2.11 -13.10 -7.79
N ALA A 163 -3.39 -13.35 -7.48
CA ALA A 163 -3.84 -14.69 -7.08
C ALA A 163 -3.76 -15.71 -8.23
N ALA A 164 -4.08 -15.30 -9.45
CA ALA A 164 -4.05 -16.15 -10.64
C ALA A 164 -2.66 -16.22 -11.31
N SER A 165 -1.75 -15.28 -10.97
CA SER A 165 -0.51 -15.01 -11.68
C SER A 165 -0.73 -14.70 -13.17
N THR A 166 -1.82 -14.01 -13.51
CA THR A 166 -2.23 -13.68 -14.90
C THR A 166 -3.11 -12.44 -14.92
N ASP A 167 -2.86 -11.50 -15.83
CA ASP A 167 -3.63 -10.26 -15.91
C ASP A 167 -5.06 -10.47 -16.49
N PRO A 168 -6.13 -10.04 -15.80
CA PRO A 168 -7.49 -10.08 -16.34
C PRO A 168 -7.67 -9.08 -17.48
N GLN A 169 -7.75 -9.57 -18.70
CA GLN A 169 -8.01 -8.78 -19.90
C GLN A 169 -9.22 -9.36 -20.65
N LEU A 170 -9.88 -8.54 -21.47
CA LEU A 170 -11.05 -9.01 -22.25
C LEU A 170 -10.71 -10.24 -23.11
N GLY A 171 -9.49 -10.34 -23.62
CA GLY A 171 -9.02 -11.50 -24.37
C GLY A 171 -8.67 -12.72 -23.52
N THR A 172 -8.34 -12.56 -22.24
CA THR A 172 -7.93 -13.64 -21.33
C THR A 172 -9.02 -14.07 -20.36
N ILE A 173 -10.18 -13.39 -20.34
CA ILE A 173 -11.22 -13.61 -19.33
C ILE A 173 -11.76 -15.05 -19.32
N GLY A 174 -11.77 -15.71 -20.48
CA GLY A 174 -12.17 -17.12 -20.59
C GLY A 174 -11.27 -18.08 -19.81
N GLN A 175 -9.98 -17.74 -19.67
CA GLN A 175 -9.01 -18.56 -18.94
C GLN A 175 -9.33 -18.63 -17.45
N PHE A 176 -9.93 -17.59 -16.88
CA PHE A 176 -10.25 -17.54 -15.44
C PHE A 176 -11.34 -18.53 -15.00
N VAL A 177 -12.03 -19.16 -15.97
CA VAL A 177 -13.02 -20.23 -15.72
C VAL A 177 -12.37 -21.62 -15.83
N GLU A 178 -11.13 -21.72 -16.31
CA GLU A 178 -10.41 -22.99 -16.33
C GLU A 178 -10.06 -23.43 -14.91
N ARG A 179 -10.05 -24.75 -14.69
CA ARG A 179 -9.84 -25.36 -13.37
C ARG A 179 -8.57 -24.87 -12.69
N PHE A 180 -7.51 -24.68 -13.46
CA PHE A 180 -6.21 -24.22 -12.96
C PHE A 180 -6.31 -22.84 -12.29
N PHE A 181 -6.98 -21.88 -12.95
CA PHE A 181 -7.15 -20.53 -12.43
C PHE A 181 -8.22 -20.47 -11.33
N LEU A 182 -9.35 -21.16 -11.50
CA LEU A 182 -10.42 -21.20 -10.51
C LEU A 182 -9.92 -21.62 -9.12
N VAL A 183 -9.11 -22.67 -9.06
CA VAL A 183 -8.58 -23.18 -7.79
C VAL A 183 -7.67 -22.15 -7.10
N ARG A 184 -7.06 -21.21 -7.84
CA ARG A 184 -6.15 -20.20 -7.29
C ARG A 184 -6.86 -18.91 -6.86
N TRP A 185 -7.66 -18.32 -7.74
CA TRP A 185 -8.26 -17.01 -7.46
C TRP A 185 -9.54 -17.12 -6.62
N LEU A 186 -10.30 -18.22 -6.71
CA LEU A 186 -11.56 -18.37 -6.00
C LEU A 186 -11.39 -18.43 -4.47
N PRO A 187 -10.40 -19.15 -3.89
CA PRO A 187 -10.13 -19.07 -2.46
C PRO A 187 -9.75 -17.66 -2.00
N ALA A 188 -8.96 -16.92 -2.80
CA ALA A 188 -8.60 -15.55 -2.50
C ALA A 188 -9.83 -14.62 -2.54
N ALA A 189 -10.72 -14.79 -3.53
CA ALA A 189 -11.97 -14.06 -3.62
C ALA A 189 -12.91 -14.40 -2.45
N ALA A 190 -13.05 -15.68 -2.10
CA ALA A 190 -13.84 -16.12 -0.95
C ALA A 190 -13.29 -15.52 0.36
N PHE A 191 -11.98 -15.52 0.54
CA PHE A 191 -11.33 -14.87 1.67
C PHE A 191 -11.63 -13.36 1.72
N GLY A 192 -11.52 -12.66 0.59
CA GLY A 192 -11.86 -11.24 0.47
C GLY A 192 -13.33 -10.95 0.84
N VAL A 193 -14.27 -11.79 0.39
CA VAL A 193 -15.70 -11.68 0.73
C VAL A 193 -15.92 -11.92 2.23
N VAL A 194 -15.28 -12.93 2.82
CA VAL A 194 -15.34 -13.20 4.27
C VAL A 194 -14.82 -12.01 5.05
N LEU A 195 -13.68 -11.43 4.65
CA LEU A 195 -13.11 -10.25 5.29
C LEU A 195 -14.05 -9.03 5.18
N LEU A 196 -14.65 -8.80 4.02
CA LEU A 196 -15.63 -7.72 3.80
C LEU A 196 -16.87 -7.90 4.69
N ILE A 197 -17.41 -9.11 4.76
CA ILE A 197 -18.57 -9.42 5.61
C ILE A 197 -18.19 -9.23 7.08
N ALA A 198 -17.05 -9.78 7.51
CA ALA A 198 -16.59 -9.70 8.89
C ALA A 198 -16.38 -8.24 9.34
N THR A 199 -15.76 -7.41 8.51
CA THR A 199 -15.53 -5.98 8.81
C THR A 199 -16.82 -5.17 8.86
N ARG A 200 -17.85 -5.55 8.07
CA ARG A 200 -19.16 -4.89 8.13
C ARG A 200 -20.01 -5.32 9.33
N LEU A 201 -19.93 -6.59 9.73
CA LEU A 201 -20.73 -7.13 10.83
C LEU A 201 -20.09 -6.87 12.20
N VAL A 202 -18.79 -7.14 12.32
CA VAL A 202 -18.04 -7.05 13.56
C VAL A 202 -17.31 -5.71 13.56
N LYS A 203 -17.94 -4.68 14.12
CA LYS A 203 -17.36 -3.32 14.21
C LYS A 203 -16.29 -3.24 15.32
N ARG A 204 -15.23 -4.03 15.22
CA ARG A 204 -14.11 -4.08 16.19
C ARG A 204 -12.77 -3.94 15.47
N ALA A 205 -11.83 -3.21 16.10
CA ALA A 205 -10.49 -2.97 15.55
C ALA A 205 -9.68 -4.25 15.26
N LEU A 206 -9.96 -5.35 15.98
CA LEU A 206 -9.23 -6.62 15.83
C LEU A 206 -9.71 -7.50 14.68
N VAL A 207 -10.75 -7.11 13.93
CA VAL A 207 -11.34 -8.00 12.93
C VAL A 207 -10.39 -8.28 11.77
N ILE A 208 -9.77 -7.24 11.21
CA ILE A 208 -8.81 -7.40 10.12
C ILE A 208 -7.65 -8.33 10.52
N PRO A 209 -6.88 -8.08 11.60
CA PRO A 209 -5.75 -8.94 11.96
C PRO A 209 -6.19 -10.36 12.35
N VAL A 210 -7.33 -10.54 13.01
CA VAL A 210 -7.82 -11.88 13.38
C VAL A 210 -8.23 -12.67 12.14
N VAL A 211 -8.94 -12.06 11.19
CA VAL A 211 -9.34 -12.74 9.94
C VAL A 211 -8.10 -13.09 9.11
N LEU A 212 -7.10 -12.21 9.05
CA LEU A 212 -5.81 -12.50 8.42
C LEU A 212 -5.09 -13.68 9.09
N ALA A 213 -5.05 -13.72 10.42
CA ALA A 213 -4.45 -14.82 11.17
C ALA A 213 -5.20 -16.14 10.94
N ILE A 214 -6.53 -16.11 10.94
CA ILE A 214 -7.37 -17.29 10.61
C ILE A 214 -7.08 -17.76 9.19
N GLY A 215 -6.96 -16.85 8.21
CA GLY A 215 -6.62 -17.18 6.84
C GLY A 215 -5.26 -17.87 6.74
N LEU A 216 -4.24 -17.32 7.39
CA LEU A 216 -2.89 -17.91 7.43
C LEU A 216 -2.89 -19.31 8.06
N VAL A 217 -3.54 -19.47 9.21
CA VAL A 217 -3.66 -20.78 9.89
C VAL A 217 -4.43 -21.77 9.03
N SER A 218 -5.52 -21.35 8.39
CA SER A 218 -6.31 -22.21 7.50
C SER A 218 -5.51 -22.67 6.29
N PHE A 219 -4.70 -21.78 5.70
CA PHE A 219 -3.80 -22.12 4.61
C PHE A 219 -2.73 -23.14 5.06
N ALA A 220 -2.12 -22.92 6.22
CA ALA A 220 -1.13 -23.85 6.79
C ALA A 220 -1.73 -25.23 7.08
N ILE A 221 -2.93 -25.29 7.66
CA ILE A 221 -3.68 -26.54 7.85
C ILE A 221 -3.97 -27.20 6.50
N GLY A 222 -4.34 -26.42 5.47
CA GLY A 222 -4.54 -26.90 4.11
C GLY A 222 -3.33 -27.65 3.58
N LEU A 223 -2.13 -27.05 3.67
CA LEU A 223 -0.88 -27.70 3.25
C LEU A 223 -0.61 -29.00 4.02
N LEU A 224 -0.86 -29.01 5.33
CA LEU A 224 -0.67 -30.20 6.15
C LEU A 224 -1.63 -31.34 5.78
N VAL A 225 -2.90 -31.02 5.51
CA VAL A 225 -3.94 -32.00 5.14
C VAL A 225 -3.69 -32.58 3.75
N THR A 226 -3.23 -31.77 2.80
CA THR A 226 -2.90 -32.24 1.44
C THR A 226 -1.53 -32.90 1.34
N GLY A 227 -0.70 -32.83 2.39
CA GLY A 227 0.69 -33.27 2.37
C GLY A 227 1.58 -32.42 1.45
N THR A 228 1.13 -31.23 1.05
CA THR A 228 1.83 -30.36 0.10
C THR A 228 3.03 -29.72 0.79
N SER A 229 4.23 -29.94 0.24
CA SER A 229 5.44 -29.33 0.77
C SER A 229 5.48 -27.82 0.50
N ILE A 230 6.30 -27.07 1.25
CA ILE A 230 6.51 -25.64 0.99
C ILE A 230 7.07 -25.41 -0.42
N GLN A 231 7.91 -26.33 -0.91
CA GLN A 231 8.47 -26.23 -2.25
C GLN A 231 7.40 -26.46 -3.31
N GLU A 232 6.55 -27.47 -3.16
CA GLU A 232 5.41 -27.71 -4.06
C GLU A 232 4.41 -26.55 -4.05
N ALA A 233 4.18 -25.93 -2.89
CA ALA A 233 3.33 -24.74 -2.78
C ALA A 233 3.94 -23.54 -3.55
N ARG A 234 5.27 -23.38 -3.53
CA ARG A 234 5.97 -22.36 -4.33
C ARG A 234 5.92 -22.66 -5.83
N ASP A 235 6.26 -23.89 -6.21
CA ASP A 235 6.24 -24.34 -7.61
C ASP A 235 4.81 -24.26 -8.19
N GLY A 236 3.82 -24.47 -7.33
CA GLY A 236 2.40 -24.29 -7.63
C GLY A 236 1.88 -22.84 -7.58
N LEU A 237 2.74 -21.84 -7.37
CA LEU A 237 2.44 -20.40 -7.29
C LEU A 237 1.44 -20.02 -6.17
N TRP A 238 1.37 -20.80 -5.09
CA TRP A 238 0.57 -20.47 -3.90
C TRP A 238 1.30 -19.56 -2.91
N LEU A 239 2.62 -19.48 -3.01
CA LEU A 239 3.49 -18.68 -2.15
C LEU A 239 4.28 -17.67 -2.99
N LEU A 240 4.51 -16.48 -2.44
CA LEU A 240 5.44 -15.50 -3.04
C LEU A 240 6.88 -16.03 -2.95
N GLY A 241 7.62 -15.95 -4.05
CA GLY A 241 9.01 -16.40 -4.16
C GLY A 241 9.19 -17.52 -5.20
N PRO A 242 10.34 -18.20 -5.26
CA PRO A 242 11.46 -18.19 -4.31
C PRO A 242 12.30 -16.90 -4.32
N PHE A 243 12.65 -16.39 -3.13
CA PHE A 243 13.54 -15.24 -2.97
C PHE A 243 14.99 -15.72 -2.78
N HIS A 244 15.76 -15.78 -3.86
CA HIS A 244 17.17 -16.15 -3.81
C HIS A 244 17.98 -15.01 -3.18
N ALA A 245 18.47 -15.21 -1.94
CA ALA A 245 19.24 -14.23 -1.16
C ALA A 245 18.60 -12.83 -1.08
N ALA A 246 17.45 -12.73 -0.40
CA ALA A 246 16.74 -11.47 -0.22
C ALA A 246 17.59 -10.44 0.57
N ARG A 247 18.19 -9.46 -0.13
CA ARG A 247 18.60 -8.20 0.49
C ARG A 247 17.40 -7.27 0.51
N LEU A 248 16.51 -7.48 1.49
CA LEU A 248 15.24 -6.76 1.61
C LEU A 248 15.43 -5.25 1.49
N TRP A 249 16.48 -4.68 2.07
CA TRP A 249 16.75 -3.25 1.95
C TRP A 249 18.19 -2.95 1.49
N GLN A 250 18.29 -2.10 0.48
CA GLN A 250 19.51 -1.41 0.03
C GLN A 250 19.12 0.05 -0.26
N PRO A 251 20.08 0.99 -0.39
CA PRO A 251 19.78 2.36 -0.79
C PRO A 251 19.45 2.43 -2.30
N TRP A 252 18.35 1.79 -2.69
CA TRP A 252 17.92 1.64 -4.08
C TRP A 252 17.69 2.99 -4.75
N THR A 253 17.12 3.96 -4.04
CA THR A 253 16.94 5.34 -4.54
C THR A 253 18.26 6.01 -4.88
N TYR A 254 19.27 5.86 -4.01
CA TYR A 254 20.61 6.38 -4.27
C TYR A 254 21.19 5.72 -5.52
N ARG A 255 21.09 4.39 -5.63
CA ARG A 255 21.53 3.67 -6.84
C ARG A 255 20.76 4.12 -8.08
N ALA A 256 19.46 4.35 -7.99
CA ALA A 256 18.65 4.82 -9.12
C ALA A 256 19.07 6.23 -9.57
N LEU A 257 19.55 7.09 -8.65
CA LEU A 257 20.02 8.43 -8.99
C LEU A 257 21.46 8.47 -9.49
N THR A 258 22.35 7.66 -8.90
CA THR A 258 23.80 7.78 -9.15
C THR A 258 24.36 6.74 -10.11
N SER A 259 23.67 5.62 -10.31
CA SER A 259 24.11 4.62 -11.29
C SER A 259 23.61 4.99 -12.68
N SER A 260 24.37 4.64 -13.71
CA SER A 260 23.96 4.72 -15.11
C SER A 260 22.88 3.67 -15.48
N GLY A 261 22.27 3.00 -14.49
CA GLY A 261 21.31 1.92 -14.69
C GLY A 261 19.87 2.39 -14.90
N THR A 262 19.53 3.63 -14.51
CA THR A 262 18.18 4.17 -14.65
C THR A 262 17.95 4.73 -16.04
N ASP A 263 16.89 4.26 -16.70
CA ASP A 263 16.46 4.81 -17.99
C ASP A 263 15.51 6.00 -17.77
N TRP A 264 16.10 7.20 -17.74
CA TRP A 264 15.32 8.43 -17.57
C TRP A 264 14.36 8.70 -18.73
N SER A 265 14.63 8.20 -19.94
CA SER A 265 13.71 8.34 -21.07
C SER A 265 12.42 7.57 -20.80
N ALA A 266 12.53 6.35 -20.28
CA ALA A 266 11.38 5.57 -19.84
C ALA A 266 10.60 6.26 -18.71
N VAL A 267 11.31 6.87 -17.73
CA VAL A 267 10.65 7.66 -16.67
C VAL A 267 9.88 8.85 -17.24
N PHE A 268 10.46 9.60 -18.18
CA PHE A 268 9.79 10.75 -18.79
C PHE A 268 8.59 10.35 -19.65
N HIS A 269 8.61 9.17 -20.26
CA HIS A 269 7.47 8.64 -20.99
C HIS A 269 6.24 8.48 -20.09
N GLU A 270 6.46 8.16 -18.81
CA GLU A 270 5.40 7.94 -17.82
C GLU A 270 4.89 9.21 -17.14
N VAL A 271 5.31 10.42 -17.55
CA VAL A 271 4.84 11.67 -16.95
C VAL A 271 3.30 11.77 -16.84
N PRO A 272 2.50 11.40 -17.86
CA PRO A 272 1.04 11.41 -17.74
C PRO A 272 0.50 10.45 -16.67
N GLY A 273 1.08 9.24 -16.59
CA GLY A 273 0.71 8.24 -15.58
C GLY A 273 1.11 8.69 -14.17
N MET A 274 2.30 9.25 -14.01
CA MET A 274 2.77 9.83 -12.75
C MET A 274 1.89 10.99 -12.30
N ALA A 275 1.51 11.90 -13.20
CA ALA A 275 0.58 12.99 -12.90
C ALA A 275 -0.79 12.46 -12.44
N THR A 276 -1.28 11.39 -13.07
CA THR A 276 -2.51 10.71 -12.66
C THR A 276 -2.38 10.12 -11.25
N ALA A 277 -1.27 9.45 -10.94
CA ALA A 277 -1.02 8.88 -9.63
C ALA A 277 -0.96 9.97 -8.52
N VAL A 278 -0.29 11.10 -8.80
CA VAL A 278 -0.25 12.26 -7.89
C VAL A 278 -1.66 12.82 -7.66
N PHE A 279 -2.44 13.01 -8.72
CA PHE A 279 -3.81 13.49 -8.62
C PHE A 279 -4.70 12.57 -7.78
N VAL A 280 -4.60 11.26 -8.02
CA VAL A 280 -5.30 10.22 -7.27
C VAL A 280 -4.90 10.22 -5.79
N ALA A 281 -3.61 10.37 -5.49
CA ALA A 281 -3.13 10.49 -4.11
C ALA A 281 -3.65 11.76 -3.42
N VAL A 282 -3.75 12.87 -4.15
CA VAL A 282 -4.29 14.13 -3.63
C VAL A 282 -5.76 14.00 -3.26
N ILE A 283 -6.57 13.45 -4.16
CA ILE A 283 -7.99 13.19 -3.88
C ILE A 283 -8.15 12.24 -2.70
N GLY A 284 -7.42 11.12 -2.69
CA GLY A 284 -7.47 10.13 -1.61
C GLY A 284 -7.12 10.74 -0.24
N CYS A 285 -6.07 11.56 -0.17
CA CYS A 285 -5.68 12.25 1.05
C CYS A 285 -6.75 13.23 1.53
N LEU A 286 -7.28 14.07 0.63
CA LEU A 286 -8.33 15.03 0.97
C LEU A 286 -9.59 14.34 1.52
N PHE A 287 -9.97 13.19 0.97
CA PHE A 287 -11.07 12.38 1.50
C PHE A 287 -10.74 11.73 2.83
N ASN A 288 -9.53 11.19 2.99
CA ASN A 288 -9.15 10.55 4.24
C ASN A 288 -9.04 11.56 5.37
N VAL A 289 -8.57 12.78 5.12
CA VAL A 289 -8.59 13.87 6.12
C VAL A 289 -10.04 14.17 6.56
N GLY A 290 -10.95 14.42 5.61
CA GLY A 290 -12.35 14.71 5.94
C GLY A 290 -13.08 13.53 6.59
N GLY A 291 -12.79 12.31 6.18
CA GLY A 291 -13.33 11.10 6.82
C GLY A 291 -12.79 10.92 8.24
N THR A 292 -11.50 11.23 8.47
CA THR A 292 -10.87 11.14 9.78
C THR A 292 -11.45 12.18 10.74
N GLU A 293 -11.71 13.40 10.26
CA GLU A 293 -12.42 14.46 11.00
C GLU A 293 -13.79 13.97 11.50
N LEU A 294 -14.56 13.32 10.61
CA LEU A 294 -15.87 12.75 10.93
C LEU A 294 -15.79 11.59 11.93
N LEU A 295 -14.80 10.70 11.81
CA LEU A 295 -14.61 9.56 12.72
C LEU A 295 -14.17 9.99 14.12
N LEU A 296 -13.23 10.95 14.19
CA LEU A 296 -12.69 11.44 15.46
C LEU A 296 -13.62 12.43 16.17
N HIS A 297 -14.67 12.91 15.48
CA HIS A 297 -15.54 13.99 15.96
C HIS A 297 -14.72 15.22 16.40
N ALA A 298 -13.67 15.54 15.64
CA ALA A 298 -12.72 16.59 15.96
C ALA A 298 -12.36 17.38 14.71
N ASP A 299 -12.36 18.71 14.80
CA ASP A 299 -11.99 19.60 13.69
C ASP A 299 -10.48 19.51 13.45
N LEU A 300 -10.09 18.83 12.37
CA LEU A 300 -8.71 18.76 11.93
C LEU A 300 -8.39 19.96 11.03
N ASP A 301 -7.27 20.63 11.28
CA ASP A 301 -6.76 21.64 10.33
C ASP A 301 -6.18 20.93 9.11
N SER A 302 -7.00 20.80 8.05
CA SER A 302 -6.61 20.17 6.78
C SER A 302 -5.31 20.73 6.21
N ASN A 303 -4.99 22.01 6.43
CA ASN A 303 -3.76 22.60 5.91
C ASN A 303 -2.54 22.12 6.68
N ARG A 304 -2.68 21.94 7.99
CA ARG A 304 -1.65 21.33 8.84
C ARG A 304 -1.49 19.85 8.50
N GLU A 305 -2.59 19.12 8.35
CA GLU A 305 -2.57 17.71 7.94
C GLU A 305 -1.83 17.54 6.61
N LEU A 306 -2.14 18.36 5.61
CA LEU A 306 -1.46 18.36 4.31
C LEU A 306 0.04 18.64 4.42
N ARG A 307 0.46 19.58 5.28
CA ARG A 307 1.90 19.82 5.50
C ARG A 307 2.59 18.62 6.15
N ASP A 308 1.90 17.94 7.06
CA ASP A 308 2.43 16.79 7.78
C ASP A 308 2.63 15.58 6.87
N VAL A 309 1.62 15.28 6.03
CA VAL A 309 1.77 14.23 5.01
C VAL A 309 2.74 14.66 3.91
N GLY A 310 2.85 15.96 3.60
CA GLY A 310 3.87 16.48 2.68
C GLY A 310 5.29 16.18 3.18
N LEU A 311 5.59 16.50 4.44
CA LEU A 311 6.88 16.19 5.06
C LEU A 311 7.16 14.69 5.11
N LEU A 312 6.15 13.89 5.47
CA LEU A 312 6.24 12.43 5.41
C LEU A 312 6.67 11.96 4.01
N ASN A 313 5.99 12.43 2.97
CA ASN A 313 6.22 11.94 1.61
C ASN A 313 7.55 12.42 1.03
N ILE A 314 8.12 13.54 1.49
CA ILE A 314 9.52 13.87 1.19
C ILE A 314 10.43 12.76 1.71
N VAL A 315 10.29 12.40 2.99
CA VAL A 315 11.15 11.38 3.60
C VAL A 315 10.92 10.02 2.94
N SER A 316 9.68 9.58 2.80
CA SER A 316 9.32 8.31 2.14
C SER A 316 9.86 8.24 0.70
N GLY A 317 9.71 9.32 -0.07
CA GLY A 317 10.18 9.40 -1.46
C GLY A 317 11.70 9.24 -1.58
N LEU A 318 12.49 9.80 -0.67
CA LEU A 318 13.95 9.64 -0.65
C LEU A 318 14.38 8.18 -0.44
N PHE A 319 13.53 7.33 0.12
CA PHE A 319 13.77 5.88 0.26
C PHE A 319 13.09 5.05 -0.83
N GLY A 320 12.56 5.68 -1.88
CA GLY A 320 11.89 5.01 -3.01
C GLY A 320 10.47 4.58 -2.67
N GLY A 321 9.92 5.10 -1.57
CA GLY A 321 8.63 4.72 -1.04
C GLY A 321 7.46 5.16 -1.91
N ILE A 322 6.28 4.69 -1.51
CA ILE A 322 4.98 5.03 -2.09
C ILE A 322 4.30 6.17 -1.30
N PRO A 323 3.33 6.92 -1.88
CA PRO A 323 2.58 7.89 -1.11
C PRO A 323 1.89 7.31 0.12
N GLY A 324 2.10 7.98 1.27
CA GLY A 324 1.44 7.67 2.54
C GLY A 324 0.69 8.89 3.10
N TYR A 325 -0.47 8.65 3.70
CA TYR A 325 -1.29 9.67 4.36
C TYR A 325 -2.26 9.02 5.37
N HIS A 326 -3.28 9.75 5.82
CA HIS A 326 -4.27 9.33 6.82
C HIS A 326 -4.92 8.01 6.46
N ALA A 327 -5.03 7.11 7.44
CA ALA A 327 -5.63 5.80 7.30
C ALA A 327 -6.98 5.76 8.00
N LEU A 328 -8.05 5.97 7.25
CA LEU A 328 -9.41 6.00 7.79
C LEU A 328 -9.81 4.69 8.47
N SER A 329 -9.37 3.56 7.92
CA SER A 329 -9.69 2.23 8.44
C SER A 329 -8.92 1.84 9.72
N LEU A 330 -7.86 2.60 10.05
CA LEU A 330 -6.98 2.35 11.19
C LEU A 330 -7.12 3.41 12.29
N THR A 331 -7.91 4.45 12.04
CA THR A 331 -8.20 5.57 12.96
C THR A 331 -9.56 5.38 13.60
#